data_AF-A0A938NI49-F1
#
_entry.id   AF-A0A938NI49-F1
#
_cell.length_a   1.000
_cell.length_b   1.000
_cell.length_c   1.000
_cell.angle_alpha   90.00
_cell.angle_beta   90.00
_cell.angle_gamma   90.00
#
_symmetry.space_group_name_H-M   'P 1'
#
loop_
_entity.id
_entity.type
_entity.pdbx_description
1 polymer ?
#
loop_
_entity_poly.entity_id
_entity_poly.type
_entity_poly.pdbx_seq_one_letter_code
_entity_poly.pdbx_strand_id
1 'polypeptide(L)' 'MNTGYWIDQNGFIYGPDFSGHFWILNGFIYGPRNSGMYWIKDGFIYGPKYSGRFWIQDGIIYGPSSALPWFN' A
#
# COMPACT_ATOMS: atom_id res chain seq x y z
N MET A 1 -13.26 -2.73 0.11
CA MET A 1 -13.24 -3.65 -1.04
C MET A 1 -11.82 -4.12 -1.28
N ASN A 2 -11.63 -5.29 -1.91
CA ASN A 2 -10.32 -5.72 -2.40
C ASN A 2 -9.86 -4.74 -3.49
N THR A 3 -8.66 -4.17 -3.37
CA THR A 3 -8.15 -3.19 -4.35
C THR A 3 -7.54 -3.85 -5.58
N GLY A 4 -7.29 -5.17 -5.54
CA GLY A 4 -6.53 -5.93 -6.54
C GLY A 4 -5.03 -5.95 -6.27
N TYR A 5 -4.57 -5.32 -5.19
CA TYR A 5 -3.16 -5.26 -4.83
C TYR A 5 -2.82 -6.24 -3.72
N TRP A 6 -1.63 -6.83 -3.80
CA TRP A 6 -1.10 -7.74 -2.80
C TRP A 6 0.39 -7.47 -2.55
N ILE A 7 0.85 -7.92 -1.39
CA ILE A 7 2.23 -7.80 -0.93
C ILE A 7 2.86 -9.19 -1.01
N ASP A 8 4.02 -9.30 -1.66
CA ASP A 8 4.76 -10.56 -1.71
C ASP A 8 5.58 -10.78 -0.42
N GLN A 9 6.21 -11.95 -0.32
CA GLN A 9 7.06 -12.32 0.82
C GLN A 9 8.28 -11.40 1.03
N ASN A 10 8.69 -10.65 0.01
CA ASN A 10 9.81 -9.71 0.07
C ASN A 10 9.35 -8.27 0.37
N GLY A 11 8.05 -8.05 0.57
CA GLY A 11 7.47 -6.74 0.85
C GLY A 11 7.18 -5.91 -0.40
N PHE A 12 7.36 -6.44 -1.61
CA PHE A 12 6.98 -5.75 -2.85
C PHE A 12 5.48 -5.79 -3.06
N ILE A 13 4.92 -4.68 -3.54
CA ILE A 13 3.50 -4.52 -3.81
C ILE A 13 3.26 -4.74 -5.30
N TYR A 14 2.39 -5.70 -5.62
CA TYR A 14 1.97 -6.04 -6.97
C TYR A 14 0.47 -5.77 -7.14
N GLY A 15 0.05 -5.57 -8.39
CA GLY A 15 -1.34 -5.32 -8.72
C GLY A 15 -1.53 -4.89 -10.18
N PRO A 16 -2.72 -4.37 -10.53
CA PRO A 16 -3.07 -3.97 -11.90
C PRO A 16 -2.18 -2.86 -12.46
N ASP A 17 -1.89 -1.84 -11.65
CA ASP A 17 -1.05 -0.69 -12.03
C ASP A 17 0.21 -0.60 -11.17
N PHE A 18 1.35 -0.21 -11.76
CA PHE A 18 2.64 -0.04 -11.07
C PHE A 18 3.11 -1.30 -10.31
N SER A 19 2.79 -2.47 -10.84
CA SER A 19 3.14 -3.76 -10.25
C SER A 19 4.65 -3.88 -9.99
N GLY A 20 5.05 -4.17 -8.75
CA GLY A 20 6.45 -4.34 -8.35
C GLY A 20 7.24 -3.03 -8.20
N HIS A 21 6.65 -1.86 -8.42
CA HIS A 21 7.35 -0.58 -8.29
C HIS A 21 7.37 -0.03 -6.85
N PHE A 22 6.53 -0.56 -5.97
CA PHE A 22 6.44 -0.13 -4.58
C PHE A 22 6.83 -1.27 -3.65
N TRP A 23 7.42 -0.94 -2.51
CA TRP A 23 7.85 -1.93 -1.52
C TRP A 23 7.68 -1.41 -0.10
N ILE A 24 7.58 -2.32 0.86
CA ILE A 24 7.48 -2.03 2.28
C ILE A 24 8.84 -2.30 2.92
N LEU A 25 9.36 -1.31 3.64
CA LEU A 25 10.57 -1.44 4.44
C LEU A 25 10.37 -0.75 5.78
N ASN A 26 10.63 -1.46 6.88
CA ASN A 26 10.45 -0.95 8.25
C ASN A 26 9.04 -0.36 8.51
N GLY A 27 8.00 -0.93 7.89
CA GLY A 27 6.62 -0.47 8.02
C GLY A 27 6.26 0.76 7.16
N PHE A 28 7.19 1.31 6.38
CA PHE A 28 6.92 2.41 5.46
C PHE A 28 6.84 1.90 4.03
N ILE A 29 5.99 2.54 3.22
CA ILE A 29 5.82 2.25 1.80
C ILE A 29 6.71 3.19 1.00
N TYR A 30 7.58 2.60 0.18
CA TYR A 30 8.51 3.29 -0.70
C TYR A 30 8.18 3.00 -2.16
N GLY A 31 8.64 3.87 -3.04
CA GLY A 31 8.45 3.75 -4.47
C GLY A 31 8.94 4.98 -5.24
N PRO A 32 8.64 5.05 -6.55
CA PRO A 32 9.06 6.17 -7.40
C PRO A 32 8.36 7.49 -7.07
N ARG A 33 7.23 7.46 -6.33
CA ARG A 33 6.46 8.63 -5.90
C ARG A 33 6.02 8.47 -4.44
N ASN A 34 5.88 9.59 -3.72
CA ASN A 34 5.46 9.62 -2.32
C ASN A 34 6.23 8.66 -1.40
N SER A 35 7.50 8.44 -1.71
CA SER A 35 8.35 7.43 -1.07
C SER A 35 8.52 7.73 0.42
N GLY A 36 8.20 6.77 1.28
CA GLY A 36 8.30 6.90 2.74
C GLY A 36 7.22 7.77 3.38
N MET A 37 6.26 8.30 2.62
CA MET A 37 5.19 9.15 3.18
C MET A 37 4.04 8.36 3.80
N TYR A 38 3.89 7.09 3.40
CA TYR A 38 2.84 6.20 3.89
C TYR A 38 3.45 5.12 4.77
N TRP A 39 2.73 4.73 5.82
CA TRP A 39 3.20 3.73 6.77
C TRP A 39 2.07 2.81 7.21
N ILE A 40 2.44 1.63 7.68
CA ILE A 40 1.55 0.58 8.15
C ILE A 40 1.64 0.54 9.67
N LYS A 41 0.48 0.56 10.32
CA LYS A 41 0.36 0.38 11.76
C LYS A 41 -0.90 -0.43 12.06
N ASP A 42 -0.73 -1.51 12.82
CA ASP A 42 -1.83 -2.41 13.23
C ASP A 42 -2.66 -2.93 12.03
N GLY A 43 -1.99 -3.18 10.89
CA GLY A 43 -2.64 -3.63 9.64
C GLY A 43 -3.31 -2.53 8.82
N PHE A 44 -3.38 -1.29 9.31
CA PHE A 44 -3.92 -0.15 8.58
C PHE A 44 -2.82 0.69 7.95
N ILE A 45 -3.11 1.27 6.78
CA ILE A 45 -2.20 2.16 6.08
C ILE A 45 -2.59 3.62 6.38
N TYR A 46 -1.61 4.38 6.83
CA TYR A 46 -1.71 5.79 7.17
C TYR A 46 -0.82 6.62 6.27
N GLY A 47 -1.14 7.90 6.15
CA GLY A 47 -0.40 8.83 5.30
C GLY A 47 -1.09 10.20 5.20
N PRO A 48 -0.57 11.09 4.34
CA PRO A 48 -1.11 12.43 4.14
C PRO A 48 -2.52 12.44 3.55
N LYS A 49 -2.89 11.41 2.78
CA LYS A 49 -4.21 11.26 2.16
C LYS A 49 -4.82 9.91 2.54
N TYR A 50 -6.13 9.91 2.78
CA TYR A 50 -6.91 8.69 3.08
C TYR A 50 -6.36 7.87 4.26
N SER A 51 -5.76 8.55 5.23
CA SER A 51 -5.12 7.94 6.41
C SER A 51 -6.09 7.00 7.15
N GLY A 52 -5.67 5.77 7.43
CA GLY A 52 -6.44 4.75 8.14
C GLY A 52 -7.60 4.15 7.36
N ARG A 53 -7.80 4.51 6.08
CA ARG A 53 -8.92 3.99 5.26
C ARG A 53 -8.57 2.74 4.48
N PHE A 54 -7.28 2.48 4.28
CA PHE A 54 -6.78 1.27 3.63
C PHE A 54 -6.23 0.33 4.70
N TRP A 55 -6.37 -0.97 4.49
CA TRP A 55 -5.90 -1.99 5.41
C TRP A 55 -5.35 -3.20 4.66
N ILE A 56 -4.57 -4.00 5.35
CA ILE A 56 -3.94 -5.21 4.84
C ILE A 56 -4.53 -6.39 5.59
N GLN A 57 -5.00 -7.39 4.86
CA GLN A 57 -5.46 -8.66 5.42
C GLN A 57 -4.96 -9.78 4.52
N ASP A 58 -4.25 -10.75 5.10
CA ASP A 58 -3.68 -11.90 4.38
C ASP A 58 -2.81 -11.49 3.18
N GLY A 59 -2.03 -10.41 3.34
CA GLY A 59 -1.17 -9.84 2.29
C GLY A 59 -1.91 -9.08 1.19
N ILE A 60 -3.24 -9.07 1.19
CA ILE A 60 -4.07 -8.33 0.23
C ILE A 60 -4.39 -6.95 0.80
N ILE A 61 -4.31 -5.93 -0.04
CA ILE A 61 -4.65 -4.55 0.29
C ILE A 61 -6.14 -4.34 0.00
N TYR A 62 -6.82 -3.77 0.98
CA TYR A 62 -8.23 -3.40 0.91
C TYR A 62 -8.39 -1.91 1.17
N GLY A 63 -9.47 -1.33 0.67
CA GLY A 63 -9.76 0.09 0.86
C GLY A 63 -11.09 0.53 0.29
N PRO A 64 -11.37 1.84 0.29
CA PRO A 64 -12.58 2.42 -0.30
C PRO A 64 -12.52 2.54 -1.84
N SER A 65 -11.35 2.38 -2.45
CA SER A 65 -11.13 2.47 -3.90
C SER A 65 -10.00 1.53 -4.35
N SER A 66 -9.96 1.18 -5.64
CA SER A 66 -8.83 0.45 -6.23
C SER A 66 -7.55 1.29 -6.33
N ALA A 67 -7.69 2.62 -6.46
CA ALA A 67 -6.54 3.52 -6.49
C ALA A 67 -5.89 3.63 -5.11
N LEU A 68 -4.62 3.24 -5.00
CA LEU A 68 -3.83 3.35 -3.76
C LEU A 68 -3.42 4.81 -3.52
N PRO A 69 -3.38 5.27 -2.25
CA PRO A 69 -3.24 6.69 -1.95
C PRO A 69 -1.87 7.28 -2.33
N TRP A 70 -0.84 6.44 -2.48
CA TRP A 70 0.52 6.85 -2.86
C TRP A 70 0.79 6.93 -4.38
N PHE A 71 -0.18 6.62 -5.24
CA PHE A 71 0.02 6.70 -6.70
C PHE A 71 0.08 8.12 -7.27
N ASN A 72 -0.48 9.10 -6.55
CA ASN A 72 -0.62 10.48 -7.02
C ASN A 72 0.50 11.40 -6.53
#